data_AF-A0A523SFQ6-F1
#
_entry.id   AF-A0A523SFQ6-F1
#
_cell.length_a   1.000
_cell.length_b   1.000
_cell.length_c   1.000
_cell.angle_alpha   90.00
_cell.angle_beta   90.00
_cell.angle_gamma   90.00
#
_symmetry.space_group_name_H-M   'P 1'
#
loop_
_entity.id
_entity.type
_entity.pdbx_description
1 polymer ?
#
loop_
_entity_poly.entity_id
_entity_poly.type
_entity_poly.pdbx_seq_one_letter_code
_entity_poly.pdbx_strand_id
1 'polypeptide(L)' 'MKEYRAHAMICTCTNCISNGALQIKEKLEEELINQGLQEDIHVVPTGASGLCVKGPILIVQ' A
#
# COMPACT_ATOMS: atom_id res chain seq x y z
N MET A 1 -16.97 12.97 2.84
CA MET A 1 -16.08 11.80 2.84
C MET A 1 -15.57 11.68 1.42
N LYS A 2 -14.24 11.72 1.18
CA LYS A 2 -13.71 11.52 -0.18
C LYS A 2 -13.99 10.06 -0.56
N GLU A 3 -14.73 9.87 -1.64
CA GLU A 3 -15.08 8.55 -2.16
C GLU A 3 -13.90 8.05 -2.99
N TYR A 4 -13.01 7.28 -2.37
CA TYR A 4 -11.95 6.59 -3.10
C TYR A 4 -12.55 5.36 -3.77
N ARG A 5 -12.23 5.15 -5.04
CA ARG A 5 -12.70 3.99 -5.82
C ARG A 5 -12.07 2.68 -5.35
N ALA A 6 -10.87 2.76 -4.78
CA ALA A 6 -10.20 1.60 -4.21
C ALA A 6 -9.29 2.00 -3.03
N HIS A 7 -9.17 1.08 -2.08
CA HIS A 7 -8.26 1.17 -0.95
C HIS A 7 -7.12 0.17 -1.11
N ALA A 8 -5.91 0.67 -1.32
CA ALA A 8 -4.69 -0.12 -1.40
C ALA A 8 -4.04 -0.20 -0.01
N MET A 9 -4.28 -1.30 0.69
CA MET A 9 -3.77 -1.59 2.02
C MET A 9 -2.41 -2.30 1.93
N ILE A 10 -1.33 -1.66 2.37
CA ILE A 10 0.01 -2.26 2.40
C ILE A 10 0.44 -2.63 3.83
N CYS A 11 0.88 -3.87 4.04
CA CYS A 11 1.38 -4.29 5.34
C CYS A 11 2.71 -3.60 5.65
N THR A 12 2.76 -2.79 6.70
CA THR A 12 3.95 -2.06 7.16
C THR A 12 4.50 -2.62 8.47
N CYS A 13 4.37 -3.92 8.71
CA CYS A 13 5.07 -4.56 9.83
C CYS A 13 6.57 -4.61 9.61
N THR A 14 7.34 -4.72 10.70
CA THR A 14 8.81 -4.75 10.69
C THR A 14 9.40 -5.69 9.63
N ASN A 15 8.81 -6.88 9.45
CA ASN A 15 9.25 -7.83 8.42
C ASN A 15 8.97 -7.35 6.99
N CYS A 16 7.78 -6.78 6.75
CA CYS A 16 7.42 -6.25 5.44
C CYS A 16 8.22 -4.99 5.11
N ILE A 17 8.47 -4.11 6.08
CA ILE A 17 9.36 -2.95 5.93
C ILE A 17 10.78 -3.41 5.58
N SER A 18 11.31 -4.41 6.29
CA SER A 18 12.64 -4.98 6.00
C SER A 18 12.72 -5.60 4.60
N ASN A 19 11.59 -6.08 4.06
CA ASN A 19 11.46 -6.57 2.69
C ASN A 19 11.12 -5.46 1.66
N GLY A 20 11.22 -4.18 2.02
CA GLY A 20 11.05 -3.07 1.08
C GLY A 20 9.61 -2.57 0.91
N ALA A 21 8.68 -2.86 1.83
CA ALA A 21 7.30 -2.36 1.74
C ALA A 21 7.20 -0.83 1.62
N LEU A 22 8.08 -0.08 2.27
CA LEU A 22 8.09 1.39 2.19
C LEU A 22 8.45 1.87 0.79
N GLN A 23 9.47 1.27 0.17
CA GLN A 23 9.90 1.63 -1.19
C GLN A 23 8.80 1.32 -2.21
N ILE A 24 8.07 0.21 -2.02
CA ILE A 24 6.90 -0.12 -2.86
C ILE A 24 5.77 0.88 -2.66
N LYS A 25 5.50 1.30 -1.42
CA LYS A 25 4.50 2.33 -1.13
C LYS A 25 4.83 3.63 -1.85
N GLU A 26 6.06 4.12 -1.72
CA GLU A 26 6.51 5.36 -2.36
C GLU A 26 6.38 5.28 -3.89
N LYS A 27 6.87 4.20 -4.50
CA LYS A 27 6.77 3.98 -5.95
C LYS A 27 5.32 3.87 -6.43
N LEU A 28 4.46 3.25 -5.64
CA LEU A 28 3.03 3.16 -5.94
C LEU A 28 2.38 4.55 -5.88
N GLU A 29 2.67 5.35 -4.87
CA GLU A 29 2.16 6.72 -4.76
C GLU A 29 2.65 7.61 -5.91
N GLU A 30 3.93 7.53 -6.29
CA GLU A 30 4.47 8.22 -7.47
C GLU A 30 3.72 7.84 -8.76
N GLU A 31 3.48 6.54 -8.96
CA GLU A 31 2.77 6.06 -10.16
C GLU A 31 1.29 6.48 -10.16
N LEU A 32 0.64 6.46 -9.00
CA LEU A 32 -0.73 6.96 -8.85
C LEU A 32 -0.82 8.46 -9.20
N ILE A 33 0.19 9.25 -8.86
CA ILE A 33 0.27 10.66 -9.24
C ILE A 33 0.48 10.80 -10.75
N ASN A 34 1.40 10.04 -11.34
CA ASN A 34 1.68 10.06 -12.79
C ASN A 34 0.44 9.67 -13.62
N GLN A 35 -0.37 8.76 -13.10
CA GLN A 35 -1.62 8.30 -13.72
C GLN A 35 -2.82 9.23 -13.43
N GLY A 36 -2.65 10.24 -12.56
CA GLY A 36 -3.74 11.11 -12.11
C GLY A 36 -4.77 10.42 -11.21
N LEU A 37 -4.43 9.26 -10.63
CA LEU A 37 -5.31 8.42 -9.80
C LEU A 37 -5.16 8.66 -8.29
N GLN A 38 -4.36 9.63 -7.88
CA GLN A 38 -4.14 9.98 -6.46
C GLN A 38 -5.44 10.33 -5.70
N GLU A 39 -6.48 10.78 -6.42
CA GLU A 39 -7.77 11.11 -5.83
C GLU A 39 -8.75 9.92 -5.85
N ASP A 40 -8.48 8.92 -6.68
CA ASP A 40 -9.28 7.70 -6.85
C ASP A 40 -8.81 6.56 -5.94
N ILE A 41 -7.50 6.42 -5.72
CA ILE A 41 -6.91 5.29 -4.98
C ILE A 41 -6.25 5.78 -3.71
N HIS A 42 -6.69 5.24 -2.57
CA HIS A 42 -6.11 5.58 -1.27
C HIS A 42 -5.15 4.49 -0.80
N VAL A 43 -3.86 4.83 -0.70
CA VAL A 43 -2.85 3.92 -0.15
C VAL A 43 -2.80 4.07 1.37
N VAL A 44 -3.16 3.01 2.09
CA VAL A 44 -3.18 3.00 3.56
C VAL A 44 -2.21 1.97 4.13
N PRO A 45 -1.39 2.32 5.13
CA PRO A 45 -0.57 1.37 5.83
C PRO A 45 -1.43 0.50 6.75
N THR A 46 -1.17 -0.80 6.79
CA THR A 46 -1.87 -1.77 7.64
C THR A 46 -0.91 -2.57 8.51
N GLY A 47 -1.45 -3.07 9.63
CA GLY A 47 -0.72 -3.87 10.61
C GLY A 47 -0.53 -5.33 10.19
N ALA A 48 -0.11 -6.17 11.14
CA ALA A 48 0.30 -7.54 10.88
C ALA A 48 -0.87 -8.38 10.36
N SER A 49 -0.81 -8.79 9.10
CA SER A 49 -1.82 -9.66 8.48
C SER A 49 -1.59 -11.16 8.76
N GLY A 50 -0.63 -11.52 9.63
CA GLY A 50 -0.27 -12.92 9.93
C GLY A 50 0.51 -13.65 8.82
N LEU A 51 0.72 -13.01 7.67
CA LEU A 51 1.34 -13.60 6.47
C LEU A 51 2.78 -13.09 6.23
N CYS A 52 3.49 -12.71 7.30
CA CYS A 52 4.80 -12.06 7.25
C CYS A 52 5.87 -12.83 6.44
N VAL A 53 5.71 -14.14 6.26
CA VAL A 53 6.64 -15.02 5.52
C VAL A 53 6.64 -14.74 4.00
N LYS A 54 5.57 -14.16 3.46
CA LYS A 54 5.46 -13.77 2.03
C LYS A 54 5.42 -12.24 1.84
N GLY A 55 5.79 -11.47 2.87
CA GLY A 55 5.81 -10.01 2.79
C GLY A 55 6.79 -9.51 1.73
N PRO A 56 6.51 -8.37 1.08
CA PRO A 56 5.46 -7.39 1.40
C PRO A 56 4.09 -7.71 0.78
N ILE A 57 3.00 -7.45 1.53
CA ILE A 57 1.63 -7.76 1.11
C ILE A 57 0.86 -6.47 0.85
N LEU A 58 0.18 -6.43 -0.29
CA LEU A 58 -0.75 -5.38 -0.68
C LEU A 58 -2.13 -6.01 -0.92
N ILE A 59 -3.16 -5.43 -0.32
CA ILE A 59 -4.57 -5.84 -0.47
C ILE A 59 -5.31 -4.65 -1.08
N VAL A 60 -6.10 -4.90 -2.12
CA VAL A 60 -6.94 -3.86 -2.74
C VAL A 60 -8.40 -4.20 -2.45
N GLN A 61 -9.14 -3.24 -1.90
CA GLN A 61 -10.58 -3.31 -1.67
C GLN A 61 -11.32 -2.26 -2.49
#